data_AF-A0A428PYT5-F1
#
_entry.id   AF-A0A428PYT5-F1
#
_cell.length_a   1.000
_cell.length_b   1.000
_cell.length_c   1.000
_cell.angle_alpha   90.00
_cell.angle_beta   90.00
_cell.angle_gamma   90.00
#
_symmetry.space_group_name_H-M   'P 1'
#
loop_
_entity.id
_entity.type
_entity.pdbx_description
1 polymer ?
#
loop_
_entity_poly.entity_id
_entity_poly.type
_entity_poly.pdbx_seq_one_letter_code
_entity_poly.pdbx_strand_id
1 'polypeptide(L)'
;MTNVHLTPEKPIYEGSLWQIDGQAIDRICATALFYYDCDNIADASISFRTQGNREDLSHKSKYVVGDWLSIERIFAMKIRETRLRVIFYPNVYQNRLGPFELVDKTRPGHCKMLALFLVDPTNPIISTANIPPQRQDWWSERFEDLTFVRTLPPELWHQINGNVNFPIIKETAKKTREDMTSERSALNKEINERWRKSDWAFPNR
;
A
#
# COMPACT_ATOMS: atom_id res chain seq x y z
N MET A 1 2.08 -6.81 1.02
CA MET A 1 2.79 -7.52 2.10
C MET A 1 4.19 -6.94 2.17
N THR A 2 4.61 -6.49 3.34
CA THR A 2 5.89 -5.82 3.54
C THR A 2 6.66 -6.57 4.62
N ASN A 3 7.86 -7.02 4.30
CA ASN A 3 8.71 -7.76 5.23
C ASN A 3 10.02 -7.01 5.38
N VAL A 4 10.35 -6.61 6.60
CA VAL A 4 11.64 -6.00 6.93
C VAL A 4 12.44 -7.03 7.72
N HIS A 5 13.65 -7.30 7.25
CA HIS A 5 14.61 -8.18 7.89
C HIS A 5 15.83 -7.37 8.31
N LEU A 6 16.26 -7.54 9.55
CA LEU A 6 17.44 -6.91 10.12
C LEU A 6 18.45 -7.99 10.51
N THR A 7 19.73 -7.71 10.32
CA THR A 7 20.83 -8.62 10.67
C THR A 7 21.81 -7.89 11.59
N PRO A 8 22.68 -8.61 12.31
CA PRO A 8 23.72 -7.98 13.11
C PRO A 8 24.60 -6.96 12.34
N GLU A 9 24.84 -7.20 11.05
CA GLU A 9 25.61 -6.30 10.17
C GLU A 9 24.81 -5.07 9.74
N LYS A 10 23.49 -5.20 9.68
CA LYS A 10 22.55 -4.10 9.38
C LYS A 10 21.42 -4.09 10.42
N PRO A 11 21.70 -3.62 11.65
CA PRO A 11 20.79 -3.78 12.77
C PRO A 11 19.68 -2.72 12.81
N ILE A 12 19.70 -1.74 11.91
CA ILE A 12 18.80 -0.58 11.91
C ILE A 12 18.05 -0.48 10.58
N TYR A 13 16.74 -0.25 10.67
CA TYR A 13 15.88 0.22 9.59
C TYR A 13 15.63 1.71 9.75
N GLU A 14 15.94 2.52 8.73
CA GLU A 14 15.85 3.99 8.76
C GLU A 14 14.41 4.54 8.63
N GLY A 15 13.43 3.65 8.47
CA GLY A 15 12.05 4.03 8.17
C GLY A 15 11.76 4.07 6.67
N SER A 16 10.47 4.16 6.34
CA SER A 16 10.01 4.32 4.95
C SER A 16 10.00 5.78 4.52
N LEU A 17 9.72 6.04 3.25
CA LEU A 17 9.31 7.37 2.81
C LEU A 17 7.84 7.62 3.16
N TRP A 18 7.45 8.89 3.18
CA TRP A 18 6.03 9.28 3.23
C TRP A 18 5.33 8.83 1.95
N GLN A 19 4.18 8.17 2.10
CA GLN A 19 3.42 7.64 0.98
C GLN A 19 1.92 7.69 1.23
N ILE A 20 1.14 7.68 0.15
CA ILE A 20 -0.30 7.36 0.17
C ILE A 20 -0.47 5.93 -0.34
N ASP A 21 -1.39 5.19 0.28
CA ASP A 21 -1.59 3.77 -0.01
C ASP A 21 -2.43 3.50 -1.26
N GLY A 22 -3.35 4.39 -1.61
CA GLY A 22 -4.17 4.27 -2.80
C GLY A 22 -4.12 5.51 -3.67
N GLN A 23 -4.03 5.29 -4.98
CA GLN A 23 -4.23 6.31 -5.98
C GLN A 23 -5.72 6.46 -6.33
N ALA A 24 -6.07 7.53 -7.06
CA ALA A 24 -7.46 7.78 -7.48
C ALA A 24 -8.06 6.61 -8.29
N ILE A 25 -7.23 5.90 -9.07
CA ILE A 25 -7.64 4.74 -9.86
C ILE A 25 -7.92 3.50 -9.00
N ASP A 26 -7.20 3.35 -7.88
CA ASP A 26 -7.33 2.18 -6.99
C ASP A 26 -8.62 2.22 -6.16
N ARG A 27 -9.24 3.40 -6.03
CA ARG A 27 -10.47 3.64 -5.26
C ARG A 27 -10.39 3.14 -3.82
N ILE A 28 -9.19 3.13 -3.24
CA ILE A 28 -8.97 2.72 -1.85
C ILE A 28 -9.43 3.84 -0.92
N CYS A 29 -10.35 3.52 -0.03
CA CYS A 29 -10.89 4.42 0.99
C CYS A 29 -10.15 4.30 2.32
N ALA A 30 -9.72 3.10 2.69
CA ALA A 30 -9.02 2.84 3.95
C ALA A 30 -8.04 1.67 3.82
N THR A 31 -7.02 1.69 4.69
CA THR A 31 -6.05 0.61 4.83
C THR A 31 -6.14 0.03 6.24
N ALA A 32 -6.09 -1.29 6.34
CA ALA A 32 -5.79 -2.01 7.56
C ALA A 32 -4.38 -2.59 7.47
N LEU A 33 -3.49 -2.18 8.37
CA LEU A 33 -2.13 -2.68 8.48
C LEU A 33 -2.02 -3.63 9.67
N PHE A 34 -1.67 -4.88 9.41
CA PHE A 34 -1.57 -5.95 10.40
C PHE A 34 -0.13 -6.46 10.54
N TYR A 35 0.44 -6.33 11.73
CA TYR A 35 1.73 -6.87 12.13
C TYR A 35 1.52 -8.31 12.61
N TYR A 36 1.71 -9.27 11.70
CA TYR A 36 1.36 -10.66 11.98
C TYR A 36 2.52 -11.46 12.58
N ASP A 37 3.75 -11.05 12.34
CA ASP A 37 4.96 -11.74 12.81
C ASP A 37 6.12 -10.74 12.92
N CYS A 38 6.50 -10.38 14.15
CA CYS A 38 7.67 -9.56 14.42
C CYS A 38 8.46 -10.18 15.58
N ASP A 39 9.75 -10.44 15.35
CA ASP A 39 10.69 -11.02 16.31
C ASP A 39 11.99 -10.22 16.33
N ASN A 40 12.55 -10.07 17.53
CA ASN A 40 13.80 -9.36 17.78
C ASN A 40 13.86 -7.91 17.26
N ILE A 41 12.74 -7.19 17.26
CA ILE A 41 12.66 -5.80 16.77
C ILE A 41 12.08 -4.89 17.84
N ALA A 42 12.72 -3.74 18.05
CA ALA A 42 12.23 -2.67 18.92
C ALA A 42 10.91 -2.10 18.38
N ASP A 43 10.16 -1.36 19.20
CA ASP A 43 8.83 -0.89 18.82
C ASP A 43 8.83 -0.11 17.49
N ALA A 44 8.23 -0.71 16.46
CA ALA A 44 8.07 -0.09 15.16
C ALA A 44 6.91 0.91 15.20
N SER A 45 7.21 2.19 15.08
CA SER A 45 6.20 3.25 15.02
C SER A 45 5.71 3.47 13.59
N ILE A 46 4.48 3.95 13.44
CA ILE A 46 3.96 4.49 12.18
C ILE A 46 3.51 5.93 12.41
N SER A 47 3.94 6.82 11.53
CA SER A 47 3.57 8.24 11.55
C SER A 47 2.53 8.51 10.49
N PHE A 48 1.59 9.40 10.81
CA PHE A 48 0.57 9.88 9.88
C PHE A 48 0.64 11.39 9.73
N ARG A 49 0.30 11.88 8.53
CA ARG A 49 0.08 13.30 8.28
C ARG A 49 -0.99 13.51 7.22
N THR A 50 -1.66 14.66 7.25
CA THR A 50 -2.60 15.09 6.21
C THR A 50 -2.47 16.60 5.99
N GLN A 51 -3.02 17.09 4.88
CA GLN A 51 -3.12 18.52 4.64
C GLN A 51 -4.21 19.12 5.53
N GLY A 52 -3.90 20.23 6.19
CA GLY A 52 -4.87 21.03 6.93
C GLY A 52 -4.66 22.51 6.61
N ASN A 53 -5.71 23.20 6.20
CA ASN A 53 -5.67 24.65 6.04
C ASN A 53 -6.07 25.29 7.38
N ARG A 54 -5.11 25.97 8.04
CA ARG A 54 -5.37 26.65 9.31
C ARG A 54 -6.44 27.74 9.20
N GLU A 55 -6.46 28.54 8.14
CA GLU A 55 -7.48 29.60 7.98
C GLU A 55 -8.87 28.97 7.84
N ASP A 56 -9.05 28.01 6.93
CA ASP A 56 -10.34 27.32 6.77
C ASP A 56 -10.78 26.60 8.05
N LEU A 57 -9.83 25.94 8.75
CA LEU A 57 -10.08 25.30 10.03
C LEU A 57 -10.45 26.36 11.09
N SER A 58 -9.76 27.49 11.15
CA SER A 58 -10.04 28.58 12.11
C SER A 58 -11.34 29.34 11.83
N HIS A 59 -11.77 29.42 10.57
CA HIS A 59 -13.02 30.09 10.17
C HIS A 59 -14.25 29.18 10.34
N LYS A 60 -14.11 27.87 10.10
CA LYS A 60 -15.23 26.91 10.20
C LYS A 60 -15.36 26.23 11.55
N SER A 61 -14.32 26.22 12.37
CA SER A 61 -14.41 25.73 13.73
C SER A 61 -14.13 26.85 14.72
N LYS A 62 -15.00 26.98 15.72
CA LYS A 62 -14.84 27.90 16.84
C LYS A 62 -13.68 27.40 17.70
N TYR A 63 -12.44 27.51 17.22
CA TYR A 63 -11.27 27.10 17.96
C TYR A 63 -11.10 28.01 19.16
N VAL A 64 -11.19 27.44 20.36
CA VAL A 64 -10.58 28.02 21.54
C VAL A 64 -9.07 27.79 21.39
N VAL A 65 -8.29 28.86 21.38
CA VAL A 65 -6.82 28.78 21.34
C VAL A 65 -6.35 27.85 22.46
N GLY A 66 -5.68 26.76 22.10
CA GLY A 66 -5.20 25.73 23.04
C GLY A 66 -5.98 24.41 23.06
N ASP A 67 -7.11 24.29 22.35
CA ASP A 67 -7.87 23.03 22.25
C ASP A 67 -7.30 22.10 21.16
N TRP A 68 -6.11 21.56 21.42
CA TRP A 68 -5.48 20.51 20.60
C TRP A 68 -6.36 19.26 20.51
N LEU A 69 -7.19 19.00 21.51
CA LEU A 69 -8.04 17.82 21.62
C LEU A 69 -9.05 17.72 20.47
N SER A 70 -9.55 18.84 19.97
CA SER A 70 -10.49 18.89 18.85
C SER A 70 -9.81 18.55 17.51
N ILE A 71 -8.57 19.01 17.27
CA ILE A 71 -7.75 18.60 16.11
C ILE A 71 -7.42 17.11 16.22
N GLU A 72 -6.96 16.67 17.39
CA GLU A 72 -6.66 15.26 17.66
C GLU A 72 -7.90 14.36 17.48
N ARG A 73 -9.11 14.84 17.79
CA ARG A 73 -10.36 14.10 17.57
C ARG A 73 -10.83 14.12 16.12
N ILE A 74 -10.80 15.28 15.46
CA ILE A 74 -11.25 15.45 14.06
C ILE A 74 -10.38 14.63 13.12
N PHE A 75 -9.06 14.65 13.34
CA PHE A 75 -8.12 13.87 12.54
C PHE A 75 -7.78 12.51 13.16
N ALA A 76 -8.46 12.12 14.24
CA ALA A 76 -8.12 10.92 15.03
C ALA A 76 -6.61 10.81 15.39
N MET A 77 -5.91 11.96 15.44
CA MET A 77 -4.50 12.08 15.76
C MET A 77 -4.30 12.09 17.27
N LYS A 78 -4.52 10.95 17.94
CA LYS A 78 -3.78 10.67 19.17
C LYS A 78 -2.65 9.74 18.79
N ILE A 79 -1.60 10.28 18.16
CA ILE A 79 -0.38 9.53 17.81
C ILE A 79 0.38 9.31 19.12
N ARG A 80 -0.14 8.43 19.97
CA ARG A 80 0.72 7.70 20.90
C ARG A 80 1.29 6.57 20.08
N GLU A 81 2.59 6.37 20.12
CA GLU A 81 3.25 5.14 19.67
C GLU A 81 2.43 3.95 20.20
N THR A 82 1.58 3.39 19.35
CA THR A 82 0.63 2.38 19.79
C THR A 82 1.18 1.05 19.35
N ARG A 83 1.57 0.22 20.32
CA ARG A 83 1.91 -1.19 20.16
C ARG A 83 0.68 -2.02 19.76
N LEU A 84 0.04 -1.68 18.64
CA LEU A 84 -1.16 -2.36 18.16
C LEU A 84 -0.78 -3.35 17.07
N ARG A 85 -1.24 -4.60 17.21
CA ARG A 85 -1.10 -5.64 16.18
C ARG A 85 -1.78 -5.23 14.87
N VAL A 86 -2.82 -4.39 14.91
CA VAL A 86 -3.58 -3.92 13.75
C VAL A 86 -3.79 -2.42 13.85
N ILE A 87 -3.64 -1.69 12.75
CA ILE A 87 -3.93 -0.26 12.64
C ILE A 87 -4.84 -0.05 11.43
N PHE A 88 -5.89 0.76 11.60
CA PHE A 88 -6.81 1.13 10.53
C PHE A 88 -6.75 2.64 10.31
N TYR A 89 -6.61 3.07 9.07
CA TYR A 89 -6.57 4.49 8.73
C TYR A 89 -7.15 4.76 7.34
N PRO A 90 -7.84 5.89 7.14
CA PRO A 90 -8.35 6.28 5.84
C PRO A 90 -7.24 6.70 4.88
N ASN A 91 -7.48 6.60 3.57
CA ASN A 91 -6.52 6.92 2.51
C ASN A 91 -6.24 8.44 2.36
N VAL A 92 -6.85 9.29 3.21
CA VAL A 92 -6.56 10.73 3.31
C VAL A 92 -5.25 11.01 4.07
N TYR A 93 -4.71 10.03 4.79
CA TYR A 93 -3.45 10.14 5.49
C TYR A 93 -2.30 9.64 4.64
N GLN A 94 -1.25 10.46 4.56
CA GLN A 94 0.06 9.93 4.26
C GLN A 94 0.59 9.19 5.48
N ASN A 95 1.17 8.03 5.24
CA ASN A 95 1.80 7.23 6.28
C ASN A 95 3.31 7.09 6.02
N ARG A 96 4.05 6.84 7.10
CA ARG A 96 5.47 6.50 7.07
C ARG A 96 5.76 5.52 8.20
N LEU A 97 6.42 4.41 7.89
CA LEU A 97 6.99 3.52 8.90
C LEU A 97 8.21 4.22 9.51
N GLY A 98 8.22 4.36 10.83
CA GLY A 98 9.33 4.93 11.59
C GLY A 98 10.56 4.02 11.56
N PRO A 99 11.72 4.55 11.98
CA PRO A 99 12.91 3.74 12.15
C PRO A 99 12.72 2.76 13.32
N PHE A 100 13.35 1.59 13.22
CA PHE A 100 13.43 0.61 14.30
C PHE A 100 14.70 -0.22 14.17
N GLU A 101 15.13 -0.84 15.26
CA GLU A 101 16.37 -1.61 15.32
C GLU A 101 16.17 -2.97 16.01
N LEU A 102 17.20 -3.81 15.93
CA LEU A 102 17.25 -5.08 16.66
C LEU A 102 17.28 -4.83 18.18
N VAL A 103 16.48 -5.58 18.94
CA VAL A 103 16.54 -5.58 20.41
C VAL A 103 17.84 -6.25 20.87
N ASP A 104 18.12 -7.43 20.34
CA ASP A 104 19.38 -8.15 20.49
C ASP A 104 20.17 -8.07 19.17
N LYS A 105 21.24 -7.26 19.17
CA LYS A 105 22.10 -7.02 18.00
C LYS A 105 22.97 -8.22 17.62
N THR A 106 22.98 -9.29 18.40
CA THR A 106 23.73 -10.52 18.10
C THR A 106 22.94 -11.52 17.26
N ARG A 107 21.61 -11.36 17.19
CA ARG A 107 20.69 -12.25 16.48
C ARG A 107 19.96 -11.49 15.37
N PRO A 108 19.64 -12.11 14.22
CA PRO A 108 18.75 -11.48 13.25
C PRO A 108 17.34 -11.25 13.83
N GLY A 109 16.57 -10.40 13.16
CA GLY A 109 15.19 -10.08 13.51
C GLY A 109 14.37 -9.74 12.27
N HIS A 110 13.05 -9.78 12.42
CA HIS A 110 12.14 -9.45 11.32
C HIS A 110 10.86 -8.81 11.82
N CYS A 111 10.21 -8.06 10.92
CA CYS A 111 8.84 -7.61 11.13
C CYS A 111 8.08 -7.68 9.82
N LYS A 112 7.00 -8.45 9.85
CA LYS A 112 6.19 -8.79 8.68
C LYS A 112 4.79 -8.22 8.83
N MET A 113 4.37 -7.52 7.79
CA MET A 113 3.14 -6.74 7.77
C MET A 113 2.26 -7.14 6.58
N LEU A 114 0.96 -7.28 6.86
CA LEU A 114 -0.09 -7.48 5.88
C LEU A 114 -0.93 -6.20 5.79
N ALA A 115 -1.01 -5.62 4.61
CA ALA A 115 -1.91 -4.50 4.33
C ALA A 115 -3.16 -5.03 3.60
N LEU A 116 -4.34 -4.68 4.11
CA LEU A 116 -5.63 -4.92 3.47
C LEU A 116 -6.21 -3.58 3.07
N PHE A 117 -6.79 -3.50 1.88
CA PHE A 117 -7.36 -2.27 1.35
C PHE A 117 -8.88 -2.40 1.24
N LEU A 118 -9.59 -1.42 1.79
CA LEU A 118 -11.01 -1.25 1.58
C LEU A 118 -11.21 -0.40 0.33
N VAL A 119 -11.71 -1.02 -0.74
CA VAL A 119 -12.13 -0.31 -1.95
C VAL A 119 -13.53 0.27 -1.74
N ASP A 120 -13.77 1.45 -2.31
CA ASP A 120 -15.05 2.17 -2.25
C ASP A 120 -16.24 1.25 -2.63
N PRO A 121 -17.13 0.93 -1.67
CA PRO A 121 -18.27 0.05 -1.95
C PRO A 121 -19.32 0.70 -2.85
N THR A 122 -19.31 2.03 -2.99
CA THR A 122 -20.27 2.75 -3.85
C THR A 122 -19.91 2.64 -5.33
N ASN A 123 -18.67 2.24 -5.64
CA ASN A 123 -18.15 2.08 -6.99
C ASN A 123 -17.58 0.66 -7.14
N PRO A 124 -18.42 -0.37 -7.32
CA PRO A 124 -17.99 -1.75 -7.34
C PRO A 124 -17.05 -2.01 -8.53
N ILE A 125 -15.88 -2.59 -8.22
CA ILE A 125 -14.95 -3.11 -9.21
C ILE A 125 -15.22 -4.60 -9.46
N ILE A 126 -14.85 -5.08 -10.64
CA ILE A 126 -15.00 -6.51 -10.97
C ILE A 126 -14.13 -7.33 -10.02
N SER A 127 -14.77 -8.24 -9.28
CA SER A 127 -14.08 -9.18 -8.40
C SER A 127 -13.13 -10.06 -9.21
N THR A 128 -11.93 -10.34 -8.66
CA THR A 128 -11.00 -11.30 -9.24
C THR A 128 -11.58 -12.71 -9.38
N ALA A 129 -12.64 -13.04 -8.63
CA ALA A 129 -13.41 -14.27 -8.81
C ALA A 129 -14.06 -14.37 -10.21
N ASN A 130 -14.31 -13.23 -10.87
CA ASN A 130 -14.91 -13.13 -12.19
C ASN A 130 -13.89 -12.81 -13.29
N ILE A 131 -12.61 -12.72 -12.95
CA ILE A 131 -11.52 -12.43 -13.88
C ILE A 131 -10.86 -13.76 -14.28
N PRO A 132 -10.75 -14.09 -15.58
CA PRO A 132 -10.09 -15.33 -16.00
C PRO A 132 -8.60 -15.30 -15.62
N PRO A 133 -7.94 -16.47 -15.48
CA PRO A 133 -6.50 -16.54 -15.28
C PRO A 133 -5.75 -15.65 -16.26
N GLN A 134 -4.95 -14.70 -15.75
CA GLN A 134 -4.25 -13.74 -16.60
C GLN A 134 -2.86 -14.21 -17.06
N ARG A 135 -2.33 -15.23 -16.39
CA ARG A 135 -1.00 -15.79 -16.63
C ARG A 135 -1.05 -16.81 -17.78
N GLN A 136 -0.16 -16.64 -18.75
CA GLN A 136 -0.10 -17.54 -19.91
C GLN A 136 0.23 -18.98 -19.52
N ASP A 137 1.13 -19.20 -18.55
CA ASP A 137 1.48 -20.54 -18.09
C ASP A 137 0.32 -21.26 -17.40
N TRP A 138 -0.64 -20.53 -16.83
CA TRP A 138 -1.86 -21.11 -16.26
C TRP A 138 -2.91 -21.46 -17.32
N TRP A 139 -2.81 -20.90 -18.52
CA TRP A 139 -3.78 -21.16 -19.58
C TRP A 139 -3.60 -22.54 -20.19
N SER A 140 -2.35 -22.97 -20.43
CA SER A 140 -2.08 -24.32 -20.94
C SER A 140 -2.69 -25.38 -20.03
N GLU A 141 -2.50 -25.26 -18.71
CA GLU A 141 -3.06 -26.21 -17.73
C GLU A 141 -4.59 -26.21 -17.65
N ARG A 142 -5.26 -25.11 -18.02
CA ARG A 142 -6.70 -24.92 -17.75
C ARG A 142 -7.58 -24.97 -18.99
N PHE A 143 -7.02 -24.71 -20.17
CA PHE A 143 -7.74 -24.68 -21.44
C PHE A 143 -7.53 -25.94 -22.29
N GLU A 144 -6.45 -26.71 -22.08
CA GLU A 144 -6.27 -28.02 -22.73
C GLU A 144 -7.42 -29.00 -22.41
N ASP A 145 -8.03 -28.85 -21.24
CA ASP A 145 -9.15 -29.68 -20.77
C ASP A 145 -10.53 -29.22 -21.25
N LEU A 146 -10.64 -28.04 -21.88
CA LEU A 146 -11.92 -27.58 -22.39
C LEU A 146 -12.33 -28.38 -23.62
N THR A 147 -13.54 -28.90 -23.61
CA THR A 147 -14.13 -29.68 -24.71
C THR A 147 -14.06 -28.94 -26.04
N PHE A 148 -14.28 -27.63 -26.04
CA PHE A 148 -14.17 -26.79 -27.24
C PHE A 148 -12.74 -26.77 -27.83
N VAL A 149 -11.71 -26.73 -26.98
CA VAL A 149 -10.31 -26.71 -27.41
C VAL A 149 -9.90 -28.07 -27.95
N ARG A 150 -10.37 -29.17 -27.33
CA ARG A 150 -10.16 -30.54 -27.81
C ARG A 150 -10.80 -30.83 -29.17
N THR A 151 -11.89 -30.15 -29.50
CA THR A 151 -12.57 -30.31 -30.80
C THR A 151 -11.96 -29.48 -31.93
N LEU A 152 -11.06 -28.55 -31.63
CA LEU A 152 -10.40 -27.73 -32.64
C LEU A 152 -9.19 -28.47 -33.24
N PRO A 153 -9.01 -28.41 -34.58
CA PRO A 153 -7.74 -28.76 -35.20
C PRO A 153 -6.57 -27.98 -34.55
N PRO A 154 -5.42 -28.63 -34.31
CA PRO A 154 -4.26 -28.00 -33.66
C PRO A 154 -3.83 -26.68 -34.33
N GLU A 155 -3.94 -26.59 -35.65
CA GLU A 155 -3.56 -25.43 -36.45
C GLU A 155 -4.42 -24.21 -36.12
N LEU A 156 -5.74 -24.40 -35.93
CA LEU A 156 -6.65 -23.32 -35.57
C LEU A 156 -6.42 -22.86 -34.12
N TRP A 157 -6.10 -23.78 -33.21
CA TRP A 157 -5.71 -23.42 -31.85
C TRP A 157 -4.43 -22.57 -31.83
N HIS A 158 -3.40 -22.96 -32.58
CA HIS A 158 -2.17 -22.18 -32.72
C HIS A 158 -2.43 -20.80 -33.33
N GLN A 159 -3.30 -20.70 -34.33
CA GLN A 159 -3.66 -19.41 -34.95
C GLN A 159 -4.44 -18.52 -34.00
N ILE A 160 -5.35 -19.07 -33.18
CA ILE A 160 -6.07 -18.31 -32.16
C ILE A 160 -5.07 -17.83 -31.11
N ASN A 161 -4.28 -18.73 -30.53
CA ASN A 161 -3.33 -18.39 -29.47
C ASN A 161 -2.27 -17.38 -29.91
N GLY A 162 -1.87 -17.40 -31.19
CA GLY A 162 -0.93 -16.42 -31.76
C GLY A 162 -1.51 -15.03 -32.02
N ASN A 163 -2.84 -14.88 -32.07
CA ASN A 163 -3.51 -13.62 -32.41
C ASN A 163 -4.19 -12.93 -31.21
N VAL A 164 -4.22 -13.56 -30.03
CA VAL A 164 -4.85 -12.97 -28.84
C VAL A 164 -3.78 -12.28 -27.99
N ASN A 165 -4.03 -11.02 -27.59
CA ASN A 165 -3.14 -10.23 -26.71
C ASN A 165 -3.21 -10.66 -25.22
N PHE A 166 -3.93 -11.74 -24.95
CA PHE A 166 -4.20 -12.35 -23.65
C PHE A 166 -4.13 -13.86 -23.85
N PRO A 167 -3.56 -14.63 -22.93
CA PRO A 167 -3.03 -14.27 -21.60
C PRO A 167 -1.63 -13.62 -21.61
N ILE A 168 -1.27 -12.95 -20.52
CA ILE A 168 -0.04 -12.16 -20.38
C ILE A 168 1.15 -13.08 -20.04
N ILE A 169 2.25 -12.92 -20.78
CA ILE A 169 3.50 -13.62 -20.51
C ILE A 169 4.20 -13.07 -19.27
N LYS A 170 5.00 -13.90 -18.59
CA LYS A 170 5.64 -13.57 -17.31
C LYS A 170 6.52 -12.32 -17.40
N GLU A 171 7.25 -12.17 -18.49
CA GLU A 171 8.16 -11.04 -18.77
C GLU A 171 7.37 -9.73 -18.89
N THR A 172 6.29 -9.74 -19.66
CA THR A 172 5.39 -8.58 -19.82
C THR A 172 4.74 -8.23 -18.49
N ALA A 173 4.22 -9.21 -17.74
CA ALA A 173 3.63 -8.97 -16.42
C ALA A 173 4.65 -8.37 -15.43
N LYS A 174 5.91 -8.82 -15.48
CA LYS A 174 7.00 -8.27 -14.67
C LYS A 174 7.29 -6.81 -15.06
N LYS A 175 7.40 -6.53 -16.35
CA LYS A 175 7.63 -5.17 -16.87
C LYS A 175 6.49 -4.23 -16.46
N THR A 176 5.23 -4.62 -16.66
CA THR A 176 4.07 -3.84 -16.23
C THR A 176 4.11 -3.54 -14.73
N ARG A 177 4.50 -4.53 -13.90
CA ARG A 177 4.65 -4.32 -12.45
C ARG A 177 5.75 -3.30 -12.13
N GLU A 178 6.88 -3.33 -12.83
CA GLU A 178 7.99 -2.38 -12.67
C GLU A 178 7.54 -0.95 -13.07
N ASP A 179 6.83 -0.82 -14.19
CA ASP A 179 6.27 0.45 -14.66
C ASP A 179 5.28 1.03 -13.65
N MET A 180 4.32 0.23 -13.16
CA MET A 180 3.36 0.65 -12.14
C MET A 180 4.03 1.06 -10.82
N THR A 181 5.08 0.34 -10.41
CA THR A 181 5.84 0.68 -9.19
C THR A 181 6.58 2.01 -9.36
N SER A 182 7.14 2.25 -10.54
CA SER A 182 7.88 3.47 -10.87
C SER A 182 6.95 4.68 -10.94
N GLU A 183 5.80 4.55 -11.62
CA GLU A 183 4.76 5.57 -11.69
C GLU A 183 4.26 5.95 -10.28
N ARG A 184 3.99 4.94 -9.45
CA ARG A 184 3.57 5.15 -8.07
C ARG A 184 4.61 5.87 -7.21
N SER A 185 5.88 5.55 -7.40
CA SER A 185 6.99 6.23 -6.72
C SER A 185 7.08 7.70 -7.13
N ALA A 186 6.97 7.98 -8.43
CA ALA A 186 6.99 9.34 -8.97
C ALA A 186 5.82 10.19 -8.43
N LEU A 187 4.60 9.65 -8.44
CA LEU A 187 3.43 10.34 -7.91
C LEU A 187 3.57 10.64 -6.41
N ASN A 188 4.03 9.67 -5.61
CA ASN A 188 4.28 9.90 -4.18
C ASN A 188 5.33 10.99 -3.95
N LYS A 189 6.37 11.06 -4.79
CA LYS A 189 7.38 12.12 -4.73
C LYS A 189 6.77 13.49 -5.02
N GLU A 190 5.96 13.60 -6.08
CA GLU A 190 5.26 14.85 -6.44
C GLU A 190 4.32 15.31 -5.32
N ILE A 191 3.51 14.41 -4.76
CA ILE A 191 2.61 14.70 -3.64
C ILE A 191 3.42 15.19 -2.44
N ASN A 192 4.53 14.52 -2.11
CA ASN A 192 5.40 14.91 -1.00
C ASN A 192 6.01 16.30 -1.21
N GLU A 193 6.45 16.64 -2.42
CA GLU A 193 6.96 17.97 -2.75
C GLU A 193 5.87 19.04 -2.66
N ARG A 194 4.68 18.75 -3.18
CA ARG A 194 3.52 19.65 -3.08
C ARG A 194 3.14 19.90 -1.62
N TRP A 195 3.11 18.86 -0.79
CA TRP A 195 2.77 18.97 0.63
C TRP A 195 3.85 19.67 1.44
N ARG A 196 5.13 19.58 1.03
CA ARG A 196 6.22 20.38 1.64
C ARG A 196 6.12 21.87 1.34
N LYS A 197 5.65 22.22 0.14
CA LYS A 197 5.49 23.60 -0.33
C LYS A 197 4.17 24.23 0.10
N SER A 198 3.17 23.40 0.41
CA SER A 198 1.93 23.85 1.05
C SER A 198 2.30 24.22 2.48
N ASP A 199 2.00 25.45 2.92
CA ASP A 199 2.16 25.81 4.33
C ASP A 199 1.46 24.76 5.20
N TRP A 200 2.11 24.36 6.30
CA TRP A 200 1.68 23.39 7.33
C TRP A 200 2.16 21.93 7.18
N ALA A 201 3.30 21.64 7.83
CA ALA A 201 3.60 20.34 8.42
C ALA A 201 3.60 20.52 9.95
N PHE A 202 2.88 19.68 10.70
CA PHE A 202 2.90 19.72 12.16
C PHE A 202 4.35 19.63 12.66
N PRO A 203 4.84 20.59 13.47
CA PRO A 203 6.18 20.48 14.04
C PRO A 203 6.19 19.31 15.03
N ASN A 204 7.11 18.38 14.80
CA ASN A 204 7.51 17.41 15.82
C ASN A 204 7.94 18.20 17.07
N ARG A 205 7.36 17.88 18.22
CA ARG A 205 7.99 18.19 19.51
C ARG A 205 9.06 17.15 19.81
#